data_AF-A0A967WWJ6-F1
#
_entry.id   AF-A0A967WWJ6-F1
#
_cell.length_a   1.000
_cell.length_b   1.000
_cell.length_c   1.000
_cell.angle_alpha   90.00
_cell.angle_beta   90.00
_cell.angle_gamma   90.00
#
_symmetry.space_group_name_H-M   'P 1'
#
loop_
_entity.id
_entity.type
_entity.pdbx_description
1 polymer ?
#
loop_
_entity_poly.entity_id
_entity_poly.type
_entity_poly.pdbx_seq_one_letter_code
_entity_poly.pdbx_strand_id
1 'polypeptide(L)' 'DWPAAIVGGEAARQIAHGQAVALESLSRDQSGGKMARAYGPEGNFLAILIYDAASALWRPKKVFAS' A
#
# COMPACT_ATOMS: atom_id res chain seq x y z
N ASP A 1 3.44 14.79 -5.00
CA ASP A 1 4.10 13.48 -5.03
C ASP A 1 3.52 12.57 -3.95
N TRP A 2 3.35 11.27 -4.24
CA TRP A 2 2.88 10.28 -3.25
C TRP A 2 4.05 9.45 -2.71
N PRO A 3 4.12 9.19 -1.39
CA PRO A 3 5.17 8.37 -0.81
C PRO A 3 5.17 6.96 -1.42
N ALA A 4 6.34 6.33 -1.41
CA ALA A 4 6.53 4.97 -1.88
C ALA A 4 6.82 4.05 -0.69
N ALA A 5 6.18 2.87 -0.68
CA ALA A 5 6.46 1.79 0.25
C ALA A 5 7.00 0.58 -0.52
N ILE A 6 8.15 0.06 -0.09
CA ILE A 6 8.61 -1.26 -0.48
C ILE A 6 7.96 -2.26 0.46
N VAL A 7 7.32 -3.30 -0.09
CA VAL A 7 6.59 -4.31 0.67
C VAL A 7 7.20 -5.69 0.46
N GLY A 8 7.20 -6.52 1.51
CA GLY A 8 7.62 -7.91 1.45
C GLY A 8 6.59 -8.83 0.78
N GLY A 9 6.97 -10.09 0.54
CA GLY A 9 6.17 -11.04 -0.23
C GLY A 9 4.75 -11.28 0.29
N GLU A 10 4.56 -11.32 1.61
CA GLU A 10 3.24 -11.51 2.20
C GLU A 10 2.32 -10.31 1.93
N ALA A 11 2.78 -9.10 2.25
CA ALA A 11 2.03 -7.87 1.99
C ALA A 11 1.81 -7.64 0.49
N ALA A 12 2.78 -7.98 -0.37
CA ALA A 12 2.64 -7.94 -1.82
C ALA A 12 1.50 -8.84 -2.30
N ARG A 13 1.43 -10.08 -1.79
CA ARG A 13 0.36 -11.03 -2.10
C ARG A 13 -1.00 -10.53 -1.61
N GLN A 14 -1.07 -10.00 -0.40
CA GLN A 14 -2.29 -9.41 0.16
C GLN A 14 -2.78 -8.25 -0.71
N ILE A 15 -1.89 -7.32 -1.09
CA ILE A 15 -2.19 -6.19 -1.97
C ILE A 15 -2.69 -6.67 -3.34
N ALA A 16 -2.06 -7.69 -3.93
CA ALA A 16 -2.46 -8.25 -5.23
C ALA A 16 -3.89 -8.82 -5.19
N HIS A 17 -4.31 -9.37 -4.05
CA HIS A 17 -5.68 -9.85 -3.83
C HIS A 17 -6.65 -8.78 -3.30
N GLY A 18 -6.27 -7.50 -3.30
CA GLY A 18 -7.13 -6.40 -2.88
C GLY A 18 -7.30 -6.28 -1.36
N GLN A 19 -6.47 -6.96 -0.57
CA GLN A 19 -6.56 -6.94 0.89
C GLN A 19 -5.88 -5.70 1.48
N ALA A 20 -6.41 -5.23 2.61
CA ALA A 20 -5.84 -4.12 3.35
C ALA A 20 -4.58 -4.57 4.09
N VAL A 21 -3.55 -3.71 4.14
CA VAL A 21 -2.27 -4.02 4.77
C VAL A 21 -1.83 -2.92 5.73
N ALA A 22 -1.13 -3.30 6.80
CA ALA A 22 -0.43 -2.36 7.66
C ALA A 22 0.94 -2.06 7.05
N LEU A 23 1.24 -0.77 6.83
CA LEU A 23 2.54 -0.34 6.30
C LEU A 23 3.20 0.62 7.28
N GLU A 24 4.04 0.06 8.16
CA GLU A 24 4.74 0.81 9.21
C GLU A 24 5.73 1.84 8.64
N SER A 25 6.24 1.60 7.43
CA SER A 25 7.16 2.49 6.72
C SER A 25 6.50 3.80 6.25
N LEU A 26 5.17 3.82 6.14
CA LEU A 26 4.42 5.03 5.84
C LEU A 26 3.98 5.64 7.17
N SER A 27 4.74 6.65 7.62
CA SER A 27 4.65 7.29 8.94
C SER A 27 3.24 7.73 9.34
N ARG A 28 2.97 7.67 10.65
CA ARG A 28 1.67 7.80 11.36
C ARG A 28 0.84 9.08 11.15
N ASP A 29 1.36 10.11 10.47
CA ASP A 29 0.58 11.32 10.19
C ASP A 29 -0.28 11.14 8.95
N GLN A 30 -1.26 10.23 9.02
CA GLN A 30 -2.04 9.80 7.85
C GLN A 30 -3.50 10.19 8.03
N SER A 31 -3.83 11.39 7.58
CA SER A 31 -5.22 11.79 7.34
C SER A 31 -5.85 10.84 6.31
N GLY A 32 -7.14 10.51 6.47
CA GLY A 32 -7.86 9.65 5.54
C GLY A 32 -7.78 10.15 4.10
N GLY A 33 -7.69 9.22 3.13
CA GLY A 33 -7.62 9.56 1.71
C GLY A 33 -6.21 9.87 1.17
N LYS A 34 -5.17 9.86 2.02
CA LYS A 34 -3.79 9.90 1.54
C LYS A 34 -3.49 8.70 0.64
N MET A 35 -2.74 8.94 -0.42
CA MET A 35 -2.37 7.93 -1.41
C MET A 35 -0.89 7.58 -1.28
N ALA A 36 -0.55 6.32 -1.53
CA ALA A 36 0.81 5.84 -1.57
C ALA A 36 1.01 4.88 -2.73
N ARG A 37 2.27 4.70 -3.14
CA ARG A 37 2.69 3.74 -4.15
C ARG A 37 3.30 2.53 -3.46
N ALA A 38 2.89 1.33 -3.85
CA ALA A 38 3.48 0.09 -3.35
C ALA A 38 4.37 -0.54 -4.42
N TYR A 39 5.56 -0.95 -4.01
CA TYR A 39 6.52 -1.66 -4.85
C TYR A 39 6.95 -2.95 -4.16
N GLY A 40 7.21 -3.99 -4.94
CA GLY A 40 7.85 -5.21 -4.44
C GLY A 40 9.34 -4.99 -4.15
N PRO A 41 10.01 -5.98 -3.54
CA PRO A 41 11.42 -5.88 -3.18
C PRO A 41 12.34 -5.74 -4.41
N GLU A 42 11.89 -6.20 -5.58
CA GLU A 42 12.62 -6.08 -6.85
C GLU A 42 12.35 -4.73 -7.57
N GLY A 43 11.63 -3.80 -6.93
CA GLY A 43 11.30 -2.50 -7.51
C GLY A 43 10.12 -2.52 -8.50
N ASN A 44 9.45 -3.66 -8.67
CA ASN A 44 8.25 -3.78 -9.49
C ASN A 44 7.07 -3.03 -8.86
N PHE A 45 6.36 -2.24 -9.66
CA PHE A 45 5.22 -1.46 -9.19
C PHE A 45 3.97 -2.35 -9.01
N LEU A 46 3.48 -2.44 -7.77
CA LEU A 46 2.40 -3.37 -7.41
C LEU A 46 1.03 -2.70 -7.42
N ALA A 47 0.90 -1.54 -6.76
CA ALA A 47 -0.39 -0.91 -6.55
C ALA A 47 -0.29 0.58 -6.19
N ILE A 48 -1.39 1.29 -6.40
CA ILE A 48 -1.71 2.53 -5.71
C ILE A 48 -2.57 2.17 -4.51
N LEU A 49 -2.16 2.63 -3.33
CA LEU A 49 -2.85 2.44 -2.07
C LEU A 49 -3.55 3.74 -1.64
N ILE A 50 -4.62 3.59 -0.87
CA ILE A 50 -5.31 4.68 -0.19
C ILE A 50 -5.41 4.34 1.31
N TYR A 51 -5.11 5.32 2.16
CA TYR A 51 -5.20 5.14 3.60
C TYR A 51 -6.66 5.22 4.05
N ASP A 52 -7.11 4.14 4.70
CA ASP A 52 -8.41 4.02 5.33
C ASP A 52 -8.28 4.36 6.82
N ALA A 53 -8.70 5.58 7.19
CA ALA A 53 -8.61 6.07 8.56
C ALA A 53 -9.52 5.30 9.54
N ALA A 54 -10.58 4.63 9.09
CA ALA A 54 -11.47 3.87 9.97
C ALA A 54 -10.82 2.59 10.48
N SER A 55 -9.99 1.95 9.64
CA SER A 55 -9.26 0.73 10.01
C SER A 55 -7.78 0.98 10.34
N ALA A 56 -7.27 2.19 10.10
CA ALA A 56 -5.85 2.53 10.16
C ALA A 56 -4.97 1.64 9.25
N LEU A 57 -5.51 1.20 8.11
CA LEU A 57 -4.84 0.33 7.15
C LEU A 57 -4.79 0.97 5.76
N TRP A 58 -3.89 0.46 4.93
CA TRP A 58 -3.79 0.83 3.53
C TRP A 58 -4.56 -0.16 2.67
N ARG A 59 -5.47 0.37 1.85
CA ARG A 59 -6.27 -0.42 0.92
C ARG A 59 -5.77 -0.24 -0.51
N PRO A 60 -5.69 -1.31 -1.31
CA PRO A 60 -5.44 -1.20 -2.74
C PRO A 60 -6.57 -0.42 -3.42
N LYS A 61 -6.25 0.74 -3.97
CA LYS A 61 -7.17 1.51 -4.83
C LYS A 61 -7.07 1.03 -6.27
N LYS A 62 -5.86 0.66 -6.71
CA LYS A 62 -5.61 0.10 -8.04
C LYS A 62 -4.40 -0.83 -7.97
N VAL A 63 -4.59 -2.07 -8.42
CA VAL A 63 -3.53 -3.08 -8.52
C VAL A 63 -3.04 -3.17 -9.97
N PHE A 64 -1.72 -3.35 -10.12
CA PHE A 64 -1.03 -3.56 -11.39
C PHE A 64 -0.26 -4.90 -11.43
N ALA A 65 -0.01 -5.51 -10.27
CA ALA A 65 0.51 -6.86 -10.18
C ALA A 65 -0.49 -7.88 -10.74
N SER A 66 0.02 -8.89 -11.45
CA SER A 66 -0.75 -10.02 -12.02
C SER A 66 -0.59 -11.27 -11.17
#